data_AF-A0A448NNJ8-F1
#
_entry.id   AF-A0A448NNJ8-F1
#
_cell.length_a   1.000
_cell.length_b   1.000
_cell.length_c   1.000
_cell.angle_alpha   90.00
_cell.angle_beta   90.00
_cell.angle_gamma   90.00
#
_symmetry.space_group_name_H-M   'P 1'
#
loop_
_entity.id
_entity.type
_entity.pdbx_description
1 polymer ?
#
loop_
_entity_poly.entity_id
_entity_poly.type
_entity_poly.pdbx_seq_one_letter_code
_entity_poly.pdbx_strand_id
1 'polypeptide(L)'
;MIRSIVPLMVISALIVSCNKTDTVSETSETQKEVVLDSLIPADTLRADNIVEEDIENAAEAYTYNYRADDGTMAVATFLNTDQAHTVTIKMDKKTYVLDQTQAWAKGADYEKDGVKAHNQRDDLDVTIEGKTIKLKRQYDTK
;
A
#
# COMPACT_ATOMS: atom_id res chain seq x y z
N MET A 1 29.86 36.76 -60.22
CA MET A 1 30.37 35.38 -60.32
C MET A 1 31.46 35.19 -59.28
N ILE A 2 31.13 34.59 -58.13
CA ILE A 2 32.09 34.26 -57.08
C ILE A 2 31.92 32.77 -56.76
N ARG A 3 33.06 32.08 -56.73
CA ARG A 3 33.22 30.63 -56.74
C ARG A 3 32.94 30.02 -55.35
N SER A 4 32.35 28.84 -55.39
CA SER A 4 32.05 27.94 -54.27
C SER A 4 33.32 27.40 -53.61
N ILE A 5 33.36 27.36 -52.26
CA ILE A 5 34.18 26.44 -51.46
C ILE A 5 33.35 26.01 -50.23
N VAL A 6 33.13 24.71 -50.12
CA VAL A 6 32.54 23.98 -48.99
C VAL A 6 33.67 23.42 -48.11
N PRO A 7 33.49 23.40 -46.78
CA PRO A 7 33.72 22.16 -46.04
C PRO A 7 32.55 21.90 -45.06
N LEU A 8 31.72 20.87 -45.25
CA LEU A 8 31.87 19.51 -44.73
C LEU A 8 32.53 19.43 -43.34
N MET A 9 31.71 19.41 -42.28
CA MET A 9 32.11 18.87 -40.98
C MET A 9 30.96 18.06 -40.39
N VAL A 10 31.23 16.75 -40.32
CA VAL A 10 30.40 15.67 -39.78
C VAL A 10 30.64 15.61 -38.27
N ILE A 11 29.60 15.58 -37.44
CA ILE A 11 29.71 15.19 -36.02
C ILE A 11 28.64 14.14 -35.69
N SER A 12 29.17 13.08 -35.09
CA SER A 12 28.65 11.73 -34.91
C SER A 12 27.35 11.58 -34.12
N ALA A 13 26.53 10.64 -34.59
CA ALA A 13 25.46 10.01 -33.82
C ALA A 13 26.06 9.01 -32.81
N LEU A 14 25.63 9.09 -31.55
CA LEU A 14 25.78 8.02 -30.58
C LEU A 14 24.51 7.18 -30.61
N ILE A 15 24.59 6.03 -31.28
CA ILE A 15 23.61 4.94 -31.12
C ILE A 15 23.98 4.17 -29.84
N VAL A 16 23.18 4.33 -28.80
CA VAL A 16 23.22 3.41 -27.65
C VAL A 16 22.56 2.11 -28.10
N SER A 17 23.41 1.12 -28.34
CA SER A 17 23.09 -0.29 -28.46
C SER A 17 22.71 -0.84 -27.09
N CYS A 18 21.52 -1.42 -26.97
CA CYS A 18 21.25 -2.50 -26.03
C CYS A 18 20.41 -3.54 -26.77
N ASN A 19 21.09 -4.57 -27.27
CA ASN A 19 20.46 -5.78 -27.77
C ASN A 19 20.03 -6.69 -26.61
N LYS A 20 18.88 -7.33 -26.82
CA LYS A 20 18.14 -8.28 -25.99
C LYS A 20 18.99 -9.27 -25.18
N THR A 21 18.53 -9.52 -23.95
CA THR A 21 18.26 -10.88 -23.43
C THR A 21 17.14 -10.78 -22.39
N ASP A 22 15.94 -11.21 -22.81
CA ASP A 22 14.86 -11.60 -21.90
C ASP A 22 15.24 -12.89 -21.16
N THR A 23 14.58 -13.09 -20.01
CA THR A 23 14.58 -14.32 -19.20
C THR A 23 15.72 -14.48 -18.19
N VAL A 24 15.50 -13.93 -16.99
CA VAL A 24 15.52 -14.70 -15.73
C VAL A 24 14.43 -14.12 -14.85
N SER A 25 13.34 -14.87 -14.64
CA SER A 25 12.43 -14.65 -13.52
C SER A 25 13.20 -14.96 -12.24
N GLU A 26 13.66 -13.93 -11.54
CA GLU A 26 13.91 -14.04 -10.11
C GLU A 26 12.56 -13.88 -9.40
N THR A 27 11.91 -15.02 -9.19
CA THR A 27 10.88 -15.19 -8.18
C THR A 27 11.50 -14.83 -6.83
N SER A 28 11.36 -13.57 -6.40
CA SER A 28 11.45 -13.26 -4.97
C SER A 28 10.18 -13.80 -4.33
N GLU A 29 10.35 -14.93 -3.65
CA GLU A 29 9.36 -15.56 -2.80
C GLU A 29 8.96 -14.57 -1.69
N THR A 30 7.86 -13.84 -1.91
CA THR A 30 7.12 -13.20 -0.83
C THR A 30 6.49 -14.31 0.00
N GLN A 31 7.09 -14.58 1.16
CA GLN A 31 6.62 -15.57 2.11
C GLN A 31 5.19 -15.22 2.52
N LYS A 32 4.26 -16.09 2.12
CA LYS A 32 2.87 -16.10 2.56
C LYS A 32 2.83 -16.81 3.91
N GLU A 33 3.03 -16.06 4.99
CA GLU A 33 2.83 -16.57 6.34
C GLU A 33 1.46 -16.10 6.84
N VAL A 34 0.44 -16.91 6.56
CA VAL A 34 -0.84 -16.85 7.27
C VAL A 34 -0.63 -17.64 8.56
N VAL A 35 -0.26 -16.95 9.64
CA VAL A 35 -0.43 -17.48 11.00
C VAL A 35 -1.69 -16.86 11.57
N LEU A 36 -2.80 -17.56 11.33
CA LEU A 36 -4.06 -17.34 12.04
C LEU A 36 -4.02 -18.20 13.31
N ASP A 37 -3.27 -17.79 14.33
CA ASP A 37 -3.28 -18.48 15.63
C ASP A 37 -3.97 -17.63 16.71
N SER A 38 -5.25 -17.98 16.90
CA SER A 38 -6.04 -17.96 18.11
C SER A 38 -5.60 -17.06 19.28
N LEU A 39 -6.30 -15.94 19.49
CA LEU A 39 -6.68 -15.45 20.82
C LEU A 39 -7.98 -14.65 20.70
N ILE A 40 -9.11 -15.36 20.65
CA ILE A 40 -10.42 -14.79 21.02
C ILE A 40 -10.64 -15.11 22.50
N PRO A 41 -10.56 -14.12 23.40
CA PRO A 41 -11.32 -14.15 24.63
C PRO A 41 -12.52 -13.20 24.54
N ALA A 42 -13.68 -13.81 24.72
CA ALA A 42 -15.01 -13.30 25.00
C ALA A 42 -15.10 -11.86 25.54
N ASP A 43 -15.70 -10.96 24.78
CA ASP A 43 -17.02 -10.35 25.08
C ASP A 43 -17.33 -9.32 23.98
N THR A 44 -18.01 -9.73 22.91
CA THR A 44 -18.47 -8.80 21.87
C THR A 44 -19.99 -8.79 21.85
N LEU A 45 -20.57 -7.94 22.69
CA LEU A 45 -21.93 -7.48 22.47
C LEU A 45 -21.97 -6.61 21.21
N ARG A 46 -22.49 -7.22 20.14
CA ARG A 46 -23.35 -6.62 19.10
C ARG A 46 -22.80 -5.37 18.38
N ALA A 47 -22.13 -5.61 17.25
CA ALA A 47 -22.26 -4.77 16.06
C ALA A 47 -22.65 -5.70 14.91
N ASP A 48 -23.90 -5.59 14.48
CA ASP A 48 -24.46 -6.34 13.37
C ASP A 48 -23.66 -6.04 12.07
N ASN A 49 -23.33 -7.10 11.34
CA ASN A 49 -22.79 -7.16 9.98
C ASN A 49 -21.28 -6.91 9.80
N ILE A 50 -20.45 -7.75 10.44
CA ILE A 50 -19.25 -8.24 9.73
C ILE A 50 -19.78 -9.32 8.80
N VAL A 51 -19.92 -9.00 7.51
CA VAL A 51 -20.07 -10.02 6.48
C VAL A 51 -18.71 -10.70 6.37
N GLU A 52 -18.57 -11.86 7.02
CA GLU A 52 -17.37 -12.72 6.99
C GLU A 52 -17.06 -13.26 5.58
N GLU A 53 -17.92 -12.95 4.60
CA GLU A 53 -17.87 -13.46 3.22
C GLU A 53 -16.80 -12.79 2.33
N ASP A 54 -16.24 -11.62 2.71
CA ASP A 54 -15.22 -10.93 1.90
C ASP A 54 -13.78 -11.49 2.08
N ILE A 55 -13.58 -12.45 2.99
CA ILE A 55 -12.25 -13.01 3.29
C ILE A 55 -11.92 -14.23 2.39
N GLU A 56 -12.78 -14.60 1.44
CA GLU A 56 -12.44 -15.65 0.46
C GLU A 56 -11.43 -15.17 -0.61
N ASN A 57 -11.19 -13.86 -0.74
CA ASN A 57 -10.21 -13.28 -1.68
C ASN A 57 -8.85 -12.92 -1.05
N ALA A 58 -8.38 -13.71 -0.08
CA ALA A 58 -7.12 -13.49 0.66
C ALA A 58 -5.84 -13.37 -0.21
N ALA A 59 -5.92 -13.54 -1.53
CA ALA A 59 -4.82 -13.24 -2.47
C ALA A 59 -4.64 -11.73 -2.74
N GLU A 60 -5.66 -10.92 -2.46
CA GLU A 60 -5.68 -9.47 -2.79
C GLU A 60 -5.70 -8.57 -1.56
N ALA A 61 -5.46 -9.16 -0.39
CA ALA A 61 -5.35 -8.45 0.88
C ALA A 61 -3.89 -8.39 1.36
N TYR A 62 -3.45 -7.20 1.77
CA TYR A 62 -2.12 -6.99 2.36
C TYR A 62 -2.25 -6.43 3.77
N THR A 63 -1.59 -7.07 4.73
CA THR A 63 -1.62 -6.63 6.13
C THR A 63 -0.25 -6.13 6.57
N TYR A 64 -0.23 -4.97 7.22
CA TYR A 64 0.97 -4.38 7.77
C TYR A 64 0.76 -3.92 9.21
N ASN A 65 1.80 -4.13 10.02
CA ASN A 65 1.89 -3.56 11.36
C ASN A 65 2.44 -2.15 11.28
N TYR A 66 1.90 -1.25 12.07
CA TYR A 66 2.39 0.12 12.21
C TYR A 66 2.55 0.51 13.68
N ARG A 67 3.43 1.50 13.93
CA ARG A 67 3.68 2.09 15.23
C ARG A 67 3.75 3.61 15.13
N ALA A 68 3.13 4.31 16.09
CA ALA A 68 3.31 5.74 16.28
C ALA A 68 4.46 6.05 17.25
N ASP A 69 4.94 7.29 17.27
CA ASP A 69 6.04 7.73 18.15
C ASP A 69 5.70 7.59 19.65
N ASP A 70 4.41 7.66 20.01
CA ASP A 70 3.93 7.47 21.39
C ASP A 70 3.78 5.99 21.79
N GLY A 71 4.14 5.06 20.90
CA GLY A 71 4.06 3.63 21.13
C GLY A 71 2.74 2.98 20.75
N THR A 72 1.75 3.77 20.29
CA THR A 72 0.47 3.23 19.76
C THR A 72 0.74 2.28 18.62
N MET A 73 0.06 1.13 18.62
CA MET A 73 0.18 0.09 17.60
C MET A 73 -1.10 0.01 16.79
N ALA A 74 -0.94 -0.16 15.48
CA ALA A 74 -2.05 -0.40 14.57
C ALA A 74 -1.73 -1.55 13.62
N VAL A 75 -2.78 -2.27 13.22
CA VAL A 75 -2.72 -3.25 12.13
C VAL A 75 -3.64 -2.75 11.03
N ALA A 76 -3.12 -2.57 9.83
CA ALA A 76 -3.91 -2.17 8.67
C ALA A 76 -3.93 -3.29 7.63
N THR A 77 -5.13 -3.68 7.21
CA THR A 77 -5.36 -4.63 6.12
C THR A 77 -5.97 -3.88 4.94
N PHE A 78 -5.26 -3.88 3.81
CA PHE A 78 -5.68 -3.25 2.57
C PHE A 78 -6.30 -4.32 1.68
N LEU A 79 -7.55 -4.14 1.28
CA LEU A 79 -8.24 -4.98 0.32
C LEU A 79 -8.29 -4.24 -1.02
N ASN A 80 -7.81 -4.87 -2.08
CA ASN A 80 -7.78 -4.27 -3.40
C ASN A 80 -8.24 -5.27 -4.47
N THR A 81 -9.56 -5.36 -4.64
CA THR A 81 -10.22 -6.23 -5.61
C THR A 81 -10.93 -5.40 -6.68
N ASP A 82 -11.41 -6.05 -7.74
CA ASP A 82 -12.26 -5.40 -8.75
C ASP A 82 -13.59 -4.85 -8.17
N GLN A 83 -14.02 -5.36 -7.01
CA GLN A 83 -15.30 -5.01 -6.38
C GLN A 83 -15.15 -3.99 -5.24
N ALA A 84 -14.00 -3.99 -4.56
CA ALA A 84 -13.78 -3.22 -3.34
C ALA A 84 -12.32 -2.79 -3.18
N HIS A 85 -12.16 -1.51 -2.83
CA HIS A 85 -10.90 -0.90 -2.43
C HIS A 85 -11.07 -0.29 -1.04
N THR A 86 -10.62 -1.00 0.00
CA THR A 86 -10.83 -0.59 1.39
C THR A 86 -9.57 -0.74 2.22
N VAL A 87 -9.54 -0.04 3.35
CA VAL A 87 -8.57 -0.30 4.42
C VAL A 87 -9.30 -0.58 5.71
N THR A 88 -8.95 -1.68 6.36
CA THR A 88 -9.38 -2.01 7.72
C THR A 88 -8.25 -1.69 8.69
N ILE A 89 -8.46 -0.74 9.60
CA ILE A 89 -7.47 -0.29 10.58
C ILE A 89 -7.94 -0.71 11.97
N LYS A 90 -7.13 -1.54 12.64
CA LYS A 90 -7.34 -1.95 14.03
C LYS A 90 -6.33 -1.22 14.93
N MET A 91 -6.84 -0.40 15.85
CA MET A 91 -6.03 0.43 16.76
C MET A 91 -6.84 0.70 18.04
N ASP A 92 -6.21 0.63 19.21
CA ASP A 92 -6.84 0.91 20.52
C ASP A 92 -8.18 0.19 20.75
N LYS A 93 -8.24 -1.10 20.37
CA LYS A 93 -9.45 -1.96 20.44
C LYS A 93 -10.62 -1.49 19.55
N LYS A 94 -10.42 -0.48 18.70
CA LYS A 94 -11.37 -0.04 17.70
C LYS A 94 -10.98 -0.58 16.33
N THR A 95 -11.99 -0.80 15.49
CA THR A 95 -11.81 -1.20 14.10
C THR A 95 -12.50 -0.16 13.21
N TYR A 96 -11.78 0.32 12.22
CA TYR A 96 -12.28 1.27 11.23
C TYR A 96 -12.18 0.61 9.85
N VAL A 97 -13.29 0.54 9.12
CA VAL A 97 -13.31 0.08 7.73
C VAL A 97 -13.59 1.31 6.87
N LEU A 98 -12.61 1.71 6.06
CA LEU A 98 -12.67 2.94 5.29
C LEU A 98 -12.66 2.63 3.79
N ASP A 99 -13.50 3.34 3.05
CA ASP A 99 -13.62 3.20 1.60
C ASP A 99 -12.59 4.12 0.92
N GLN A 100 -11.93 3.63 -0.14
CA GLN A 100 -10.98 4.44 -0.89
C GLN A 100 -11.69 5.61 -1.58
N THR A 101 -11.15 6.82 -1.42
CA THR A 101 -11.66 8.04 -2.07
C THR A 101 -10.76 8.51 -3.21
N GLN A 102 -9.45 8.24 -3.11
CA GLN A 102 -8.47 8.61 -4.12
C GLN A 102 -7.29 7.62 -4.11
N ALA A 103 -6.69 7.37 -5.27
CA ALA A 103 -5.46 6.59 -5.39
C ALA A 103 -4.47 7.24 -6.37
N TRP A 104 -3.18 6.97 -6.16
CA TRP A 104 -2.10 7.39 -7.05
C TRP A 104 -0.95 6.37 -6.98
N ALA A 105 0.10 6.60 -7.78
CA ALA A 105 1.19 5.65 -7.98
C ALA A 105 1.91 5.15 -6.72
N LYS A 106 1.74 5.80 -5.55
CA LYS A 106 2.47 5.47 -4.31
C LYS A 106 1.61 5.59 -3.04
N GLY A 107 0.28 5.58 -3.17
CA GLY A 107 -0.60 5.79 -2.02
C GLY A 107 -2.06 5.94 -2.39
N ALA A 108 -2.87 6.09 -1.35
CA ALA A 108 -4.31 6.26 -1.47
C ALA A 108 -4.87 6.98 -0.23
N ASP A 109 -6.00 7.65 -0.42
CA ASP A 109 -6.83 8.23 0.62
C ASP A 109 -8.08 7.36 0.84
N TYR A 110 -8.48 7.27 2.10
CA TYR A 110 -9.65 6.50 2.53
C TYR A 110 -10.48 7.31 3.52
N GLU A 111 -11.80 7.18 3.47
CA GLU A 111 -12.71 7.92 4.35
C GLU A 111 -14.02 7.17 4.60
N LYS A 112 -14.52 7.22 5.84
CA LYS A 112 -15.87 6.79 6.22
C LYS A 112 -16.26 7.39 7.56
N ASP A 113 -17.51 7.84 7.69
CA ASP A 113 -18.08 8.34 8.95
C ASP A 113 -17.22 9.40 9.66
N GLY A 114 -16.58 10.29 8.89
CA GLY A 114 -15.70 11.36 9.41
C GLY A 114 -14.31 10.89 9.87
N VAL A 115 -13.99 9.61 9.72
CA VAL A 115 -12.64 9.06 9.89
C VAL A 115 -11.93 9.06 8.55
N LYS A 116 -10.69 9.56 8.52
CA LYS A 116 -9.85 9.60 7.31
C LYS A 116 -8.56 8.83 7.52
N ALA A 117 -8.07 8.20 6.47
CA ALA A 117 -6.73 7.64 6.44
C ALA A 117 -6.00 8.05 5.16
N HIS A 118 -4.78 8.58 5.32
CA HIS A 118 -3.87 8.89 4.22
C HIS A 118 -2.73 7.89 4.25
N ASN A 119 -2.64 7.02 3.23
CA ASN A 119 -1.55 6.08 3.08
C ASN A 119 -0.56 6.55 2.01
N GLN A 120 0.71 6.59 2.37
CA GLN A 120 1.79 6.92 1.43
C GLN A 120 3.03 6.08 1.74
N ARG A 121 3.33 5.11 0.87
CA ARG A 121 4.43 4.16 1.06
C ARG A 121 4.32 3.42 2.40
N ASP A 122 5.19 3.76 3.35
CA ASP A 122 5.30 3.15 4.67
C ASP A 122 4.63 3.98 5.77
N ASP A 123 3.99 5.08 5.39
CA ASP A 123 3.35 6.01 6.29
C ASP A 123 1.84 5.85 6.21
N LEU A 124 1.20 5.90 7.37
CA LEU A 124 -0.25 5.90 7.50
C LEU A 124 -0.66 6.98 8.50
N ASP A 125 -1.35 8.00 8.02
CA ASP A 125 -1.89 9.07 8.87
C ASP A 125 -3.39 8.82 9.06
N VAL A 126 -3.81 8.56 10.30
CA VAL A 126 -5.22 8.31 10.64
C VAL A 126 -5.79 9.51 11.38
N THR A 127 -6.85 10.12 10.85
CA THR A 127 -7.52 11.28 11.47
C THR A 127 -8.90 10.89 11.98
N ILE A 128 -9.09 11.00 13.29
CA ILE A 128 -10.35 10.71 13.99
C ILE A 128 -10.72 11.96 14.80
N GLU A 129 -11.92 12.49 14.59
CA GLU A 129 -12.44 13.66 15.33
C GLU A 129 -11.47 14.87 15.28
N GLY A 130 -10.79 15.05 14.14
CA GLY A 130 -9.83 16.13 13.94
C GLY A 130 -8.44 15.91 14.56
N LYS A 131 -8.21 14.79 15.26
CA LYS A 131 -6.89 14.41 15.75
C LYS A 131 -6.22 13.42 14.80
N THR A 132 -5.02 13.74 14.33
CA THR A 132 -4.23 12.87 13.46
C THR A 132 -3.19 12.08 14.25
N ILE A 133 -3.14 10.77 14.02
CA ILE A 133 -2.14 9.83 14.51
C ILE A 133 -1.26 9.44 13.33
N LYS A 134 0.05 9.70 13.45
CA LYS A 134 1.04 9.37 12.43
C LYS A 134 1.64 8.01 12.74
N LEU A 135 1.53 7.08 11.80
CA LEU A 135 1.95 5.71 11.96
C LEU A 135 3.02 5.36 10.94
N LYS A 136 4.08 4.67 11.38
CA LYS A 136 5.16 4.16 10.53
C LYS A 136 5.10 2.65 10.46
N ARG A 137 5.18 2.10 9.24
CA ARG A 137 5.21 0.66 9.01
C ARG A 137 6.36 0.02 9.77
N GLN A 138 6.06 -1.08 10.42
CA GLN A 138 7.03 -1.91 11.10
C GLN A 138 7.45 -3.04 10.16
N TYR A 139 8.75 -3.27 10.09
CA TYR A 139 9.34 -4.37 9.36
C TYR A 139 9.83 -5.40 10.36
N ASP A 140 9.51 -6.67 10.12
CA ASP A 140 10.08 -7.75 10.91
C ASP A 140 11.59 -7.75 10.71
N THR A 141 12.31 -7.44 11.77
CA THR A 141 13.77 -7.53 11.79
C THR A 141 14.10 -8.98 12.11
N LYS A 142 14.63 -9.69 11.10
CA LYS A 142 15.13 -11.06 11.23
C LYS A 142 16.40 -11.12 12.07
#